data_AF-A0A2D9XDC0-F1
#
_entry.id   AF-A0A2D9XDC0-F1
#
_cell.length_a   1.000
_cell.length_b   1.000
_cell.length_c   1.000
_cell.angle_alpha   90.00
_cell.angle_beta   90.00
_cell.angle_gamma   90.00
#
_symmetry.space_group_name_H-M   'P 1'
#
loop_
_entity.id
_entity.type
_entity.pdbx_description
1 polymer ?
#
loop_
_entity_poly.entity_id
_entity_poly.type
_entity_poly.pdbx_seq_one_letter_code
_entity_poly.pdbx_strand_id
1 'polypeptide(L)' 'MPTVTIDEKEYDTDDLSDDAKAQLASLNFADAEIARLTALTAAMQTARNTYAAALKEVLGESGEE' A
#
# COMPACT_ATOMS: atom_id res chain seq x y z
N MET A 1 -19.37 9.95 20.45
CA MET A 1 -18.28 10.82 20.01
C MET A 1 -17.45 10.02 19.01
N PRO A 2 -16.84 10.63 17.97
CA PRO A 2 -16.05 9.88 17.01
C PRO A 2 -14.77 9.40 17.71
N THR A 3 -14.48 8.11 17.65
CA THR A 3 -13.24 7.55 18.22
C THR A 3 -12.27 7.17 17.12
N VAL A 4 -10.97 7.30 17.40
CA VAL A 4 -9.88 6.87 16.51
C VAL A 4 -8.98 5.91 17.27
N THR A 5 -8.58 4.82 16.62
CA THR A 5 -7.63 3.86 17.19
C THR A 5 -6.23 4.17 16.65
N ILE A 6 -5.28 4.44 17.54
CA ILE A 6 -3.87 4.63 17.23
C ILE A 6 -3.08 3.68 18.13
N ASP A 7 -2.20 2.85 17.56
CA ASP A 7 -1.39 1.85 18.30
C ASP A 7 -2.21 1.00 19.30
N GLU A 8 -3.34 0.46 18.84
CA GLU A 8 -4.26 -0.38 19.62
C GLU A 8 -4.94 0.34 20.81
N LYS A 9 -4.79 1.66 20.92
CA LYS A 9 -5.49 2.50 21.89
C LYS A 9 -6.57 3.32 21.22
N GLU A 10 -7.76 3.31 21.80
CA GLU A 10 -8.88 4.12 21.38
C GLU A 10 -8.79 5.51 22.02
N TYR A 11 -8.88 6.53 21.18
CA TYR A 11 -8.88 7.93 21.57
C TYR A 11 -10.20 8.55 21.15
N ASP A 12 -10.82 9.32 22.05
CA ASP A 12 -11.91 10.19 21.66
C ASP A 12 -11.33 11.35 20.83
N THR A 13 -11.82 11.53 19.61
CA THR A 13 -11.34 12.60 18.75
C THR A 13 -11.69 13.98 19.29
N ASP A 14 -12.74 14.10 20.11
CA ASP A 14 -13.11 15.38 20.73
C ASP A 14 -12.13 15.77 21.85
N ASP A 15 -11.46 14.79 22.48
CA ASP A 15 -10.44 14.99 23.52
C ASP A 15 -9.04 15.29 22.96
N LEU A 16 -8.85 15.17 21.64
CA LEU A 16 -7.58 15.47 20.98
C LEU A 16 -7.39 16.98 20.82
N SER A 17 -6.15 17.45 21.06
CA SER A 17 -5.75 18.82 20.73
C SER A 17 -5.81 19.06 19.21
N ASP A 18 -5.91 20.32 18.81
CA ASP A 18 -5.91 20.69 17.38
C ASP A 18 -4.63 20.23 16.67
N ASP A 19 -3.48 20.31 17.34
CA ASP A 19 -2.21 19.79 16.83
C ASP A 19 -2.24 18.26 16.63
N ALA A 20 -2.83 17.52 17.58
CA ALA A 20 -2.96 16.07 17.46
C ALA A 20 -3.90 15.68 16.30
N LYS A 21 -5.00 16.43 16.10
CA LYS A 21 -5.90 16.24 14.96
C LYS A 21 -5.20 16.52 13.63
N ALA A 22 -4.38 17.56 13.55
CA ALA A 22 -3.60 17.88 12.36
C ALA A 22 -2.60 16.76 12.03
N GLN A 23 -1.86 16.27 13.03
CA GLN A 23 -0.91 15.18 12.83
C GLN A 23 -1.60 13.87 12.44
N LEU A 24 -2.77 13.56 13.01
CA LEU A 24 -3.59 12.42 12.63
C LEU A 24 -4.04 12.51 11.16
N ALA A 25 -4.43 13.69 10.70
CA ALA A 25 -4.79 13.90 9.30
C ALA A 25 -3.59 13.64 8.36
N SER A 26 -2.40 14.14 8.73
CA SER A 26 -1.17 13.86 7.99
C SER A 26 -0.80 12.37 7.98
N LEU A 27 -0.98 11.67 9.10
CA LEU A 27 -0.74 10.23 9.19
C LEU A 27 -1.68 9.45 8.26
N ASN A 28 -2.99 9.71 8.35
CA ASN A 28 -3.99 9.06 7.49
C ASN A 28 -3.71 9.29 6.00
N PHE A 29 -3.25 10.48 5.64
CA PHE A 29 -2.85 10.79 4.27
C PHE A 29 -1.63 9.95 3.84
N ALA A 30 -0.60 9.85 4.68
CA ALA A 30 0.57 9.05 4.39
C ALA A 30 0.23 7.56 4.24
N ASP A 31 -0.60 7.02 5.13
CA ASP A 31 -1.04 5.62 5.08
C ASP A 31 -1.83 5.31 3.80
N ALA A 32 -2.71 6.21 3.39
CA ALA A 32 -3.45 6.07 2.14
C ALA A 32 -2.52 6.03 0.92
N GLU A 33 -1.47 6.87 0.90
CA GLU A 33 -0.50 6.88 -0.20
C GLU A 33 0.39 5.63 -0.18
N ILE A 34 0.79 5.14 1.00
CA ILE A 34 1.51 3.88 1.14
C ILE A 34 0.67 2.71 0.59
N ALA A 35 -0.62 2.65 0.93
CA ALA A 35 -1.53 1.63 0.41
C ALA A 35 -1.65 1.71 -1.12
N ARG A 36 -1.78 2.94 -1.67
CA ARG A 36 -1.84 3.17 -3.13
C ARG A 36 -0.57 2.69 -3.84
N LEU A 37 0.60 3.06 -3.33
CA LEU A 37 1.89 2.66 -3.90
C LEU A 37 2.12 1.14 -3.80
N THR A 38 1.67 0.52 -2.71
CA THR A 38 1.73 -0.94 -2.53
C THR A 38 0.89 -1.65 -3.58
N ALA A 39 -0.33 -1.18 -3.84
CA ALA A 39 -1.19 -1.73 -4.89
C ALA A 39 -0.57 -1.60 -6.29
N LEU A 40 0.01 -0.43 -6.59
CA LEU A 40 0.72 -0.23 -7.86
C LEU A 40 1.93 -1.17 -7.98
N THR A 41 2.67 -1.35 -6.90
CA THR A 41 3.83 -2.27 -6.88
C THR A 41 3.41 -3.70 -7.17
N ALA A 42 2.31 -4.19 -6.58
CA ALA A 42 1.77 -5.52 -6.85
C ALA A 42 1.36 -5.70 -8.33
N ALA A 43 0.73 -4.67 -8.91
CA ALA A 43 0.39 -4.67 -10.33
C ALA A 43 1.64 -4.75 -11.23
N MET A 44 2.68 -3.99 -10.90
CA MET A 44 3.95 -4.01 -11.66
C MET A 44 4.72 -5.31 -11.51
N GLN A 45 4.69 -5.94 -10.34
CA GLN A 45 5.25 -7.28 -10.15
C GLN A 45 4.56 -8.31 -11.03
N THR A 46 3.22 -8.25 -11.13
CA THR A 46 2.45 -9.12 -12.02
C THR A 46 2.85 -8.90 -13.48
N ALA A 47 2.87 -7.64 -13.95
CA ALA A 47 3.29 -7.31 -15.31
C ALA A 47 4.72 -7.78 -15.61
N ARG A 48 5.67 -7.54 -14.69
CA ARG A 48 7.06 -8.01 -14.82
C ARG A 48 7.13 -9.53 -15.01
N ASN A 49 6.38 -10.29 -14.21
CA ASN A 49 6.39 -11.75 -14.28
C ASN A 49 5.84 -12.24 -15.63
N THR A 50 4.77 -11.61 -16.12
CA THR A 50 4.23 -11.89 -17.47
C THR A 50 5.26 -11.62 -18.56
N TYR A 51 5.93 -10.47 -18.52
CA TYR A 51 6.97 -10.14 -19.51
C TYR A 51 8.17 -11.09 -19.42
N ALA A 52 8.56 -11.50 -18.22
CA ALA A 52 9.63 -12.47 -18.03
C ALA A 52 9.25 -13.85 -18.60
N ALA A 53 7.99 -14.28 -18.45
CA ALA A 53 7.50 -15.53 -19.05
C ALA A 53 7.51 -15.45 -20.59
N ALA A 54 6.94 -14.39 -21.16
CA ALA A 54 6.93 -14.17 -22.61
C ALA A 54 8.35 -14.10 -23.20
N LEU A 55 9.29 -13.48 -22.48
CA LEU A 55 10.70 -13.43 -22.90
C LEU A 55 11.31 -14.84 -22.98
N LYS A 56 11.06 -15.71 -21.98
CA LYS A 56 11.58 -17.09 -21.98
C LYS A 56 11.06 -17.89 -23.17
N GLU A 57 9.79 -17.73 -23.54
CA GLU A 57 9.19 -18.36 -24.72
C GLU A 57 9.91 -17.92 -26.01
N VAL A 58 10.19 -16.62 -26.15
CA VAL A 58 10.90 -16.08 -27.33
C VAL A 58 12.36 -16.54 -27.40
N LEU A 59 13.00 -16.73 -26.24
CA LEU A 59 14.39 -17.21 -26.17
C LEU A 59 14.51 -18.72 -26.44
N GLY A 60 13.40 -19.43 -26.64
CA GLY A 60 13.41 -20.89 -26.83
C GLY A 60 13.75 -21.66 -25.56
N GLU A 61 13.74 -21.01 -24.40
CA GLU A 61 13.92 -21.66 -23.09
C GLU A 61 12.62 -22.33 -22.59
N SER A 62 11.54 -22.22 -23.35
CA SER A 62 10.31 -22.99 -23.15
C SER A 62 10.54 -24.45 -23.57
N GLY A 63 11.29 -25.20 -22.76
CA GLY A 63 11.43 -26.65 -22.80
C GLY A 63 11.63 -27.28 -24.18
N GLU A 64 12.88 -27.58 -24.53
CA GLU A 64 13.14 -28.74 -25.41
C GLU A 64 12.45 -29.97 -24.77
N GLU A 65 11.51 -30.59 -25.51
CA GLU A 65 11.11 -31.99 -25.30
C GLU A 65 12.31 -32.93 -25.56
#